data_AF-A0A0D6AU45-F1
#
_entry.id   AF-A0A0D6AU45-F1
#
_cell.length_a   1.000
_cell.length_b   1.000
_cell.length_c   1.000
_cell.angle_alpha   90.00
_cell.angle_beta   90.00
_cell.angle_gamma   90.00
#
_symmetry.space_group_name_H-M   'P 1'
#
loop_
_entity.id
_entity.type
_entity.pdbx_description
1 polymer ?
#
loop_
_entity_poly.entity_id
_entity_poly.type
_entity_poly.pdbx_seq_one_letter_code
_entity_poly.pdbx_strand_id
1 'polypeptide(L)'
;MEQRLEKEYETFFNKNIADSEQSSLEMAAILAEMDEKTGTNSAVVWVMPEEKYLHLVYLSKKGEIIVKDIEDAPLNKITKVVEDFYREIESVNSPMDLAQSKQLYKWIIEPYQKEFLEAENIDNILFCMGNGVRLLPLSALYDGEKFLVEKYNISRIPAFNLINAKYEPMKNATVLAMGASKFLNNDPLPAVTLEIENIDNRLQRSSITSPTEILLNENFTLPNMQQQLKTNSFQIVHLATHANFNPGDVTDSYIQLWDDKLTLDQMSNMPWQNPPDLLVLSACNTALGDRDSQLGFTGIALQSGVNSALGTLWSVSDLGTFALITEFYEQLINQSQTNLTKAEALRQAQNLLLQGEIYFEDNRLITPHGNINLPESLAVKGKVNLSHPFYWAGFTLISSPW
;
A
#
# COMPACT_ATOMS: atom_id res chain seq x y z
N MET A 1 23.59 -5.25 0.33
CA MET A 1 22.40 -4.53 0.81
C MET A 1 21.19 -5.44 0.80
N GLU A 2 20.87 -6.05 -0.35
CA GLU A 2 19.85 -7.09 -0.47
C GLU A 2 19.98 -8.20 0.58
N GLN A 3 21.15 -8.84 0.68
CA GLN A 3 21.43 -9.83 1.73
C GLN A 3 21.20 -9.32 3.17
N ARG A 4 21.41 -8.02 3.42
CA ARG A 4 21.17 -7.42 4.74
C ARG A 4 19.66 -7.33 4.99
N LEU A 5 18.88 -6.86 4.01
CA LEU A 5 17.43 -6.75 4.10
C LEU A 5 16.78 -8.13 4.20
N GLU A 6 17.19 -9.07 3.37
CA GLU A 6 16.74 -10.46 3.41
C GLU A 6 16.94 -11.05 4.80
N LYS A 7 18.16 -10.97 5.33
CA LYS A 7 18.48 -11.48 6.66
C LYS A 7 17.67 -10.79 7.78
N GLU A 8 17.31 -9.52 7.63
CA GLU A 8 16.42 -8.84 8.58
C GLU A 8 15.05 -9.52 8.64
N TYR A 9 14.43 -9.78 7.49
CA TYR A 9 13.14 -10.44 7.41
C TYR A 9 13.24 -11.93 7.81
N GLU A 10 14.30 -12.65 7.42
CA GLU A 10 14.52 -14.03 7.87
C GLU A 10 14.64 -14.13 9.40
N THR A 11 15.37 -13.19 10.01
CA THR A 11 15.54 -13.14 11.46
C THR A 11 14.22 -12.83 12.15
N PHE A 12 13.46 -11.87 11.62
CA PHE A 12 12.17 -11.47 12.17
C PHE A 12 11.14 -12.60 12.12
N PHE A 13 11.11 -13.38 11.03
CA PHE A 13 10.18 -14.51 10.89
C PHE A 13 10.70 -15.85 11.37
N ASN A 14 11.98 -15.90 11.78
CA ASN A 14 12.66 -17.14 12.15
C ASN A 14 12.51 -18.24 11.07
N LYS A 15 12.66 -17.86 9.79
CA LYS A 15 12.49 -18.75 8.62
C LYS A 15 13.35 -18.24 7.45
N ASN A 16 13.87 -19.15 6.61
CA ASN A 16 14.45 -18.78 5.32
C ASN A 16 13.32 -18.42 4.33
N ILE A 17 13.44 -17.27 3.67
CA ILE A 17 12.39 -16.69 2.83
C ILE A 17 12.83 -16.42 1.38
N ALA A 18 14.08 -16.71 1.01
CA ALA A 18 14.57 -16.48 -0.35
C ALA A 18 14.98 -17.79 -1.03
N ASP A 19 14.61 -17.94 -2.31
CA ASP A 19 14.94 -19.12 -3.10
C ASP A 19 16.34 -19.05 -3.74
N SER A 20 16.83 -17.83 -4.07
CA SER A 20 18.21 -17.60 -4.54
C SER A 20 18.60 -16.12 -4.53
N GLU A 21 19.91 -15.84 -4.48
CA GLU A 21 20.44 -14.48 -4.70
C GLU A 21 20.27 -14.07 -6.16
N GLN A 22 19.89 -12.81 -6.40
CA GLN A 22 19.80 -12.23 -7.74
C GLN A 22 20.90 -11.17 -7.94
N SER A 23 21.60 -11.26 -9.06
CA SER A 23 22.52 -10.23 -9.55
C SER A 23 21.78 -9.03 -10.12
N SER A 24 22.44 -7.88 -10.22
CA SER A 24 21.83 -6.67 -10.80
C SER A 24 21.37 -6.86 -12.26
N LEU A 25 22.03 -7.74 -13.01
CA LEU A 25 21.63 -8.07 -14.39
C LEU A 25 20.35 -8.91 -14.43
N GLU A 26 20.17 -9.83 -13.47
CA GLU A 26 18.93 -10.61 -13.35
C GLU A 26 17.77 -9.71 -12.92
N MET A 27 18.00 -8.82 -11.94
CA MET A 27 17.00 -7.82 -11.53
C MET A 27 16.60 -6.91 -12.71
N ALA A 28 17.56 -6.43 -13.48
CA ALA A 28 17.32 -5.59 -14.65
C ALA A 28 16.55 -6.34 -15.75
N ALA A 29 16.82 -7.64 -15.94
CA ALA A 29 16.07 -8.47 -16.88
C ALA A 29 14.61 -8.65 -16.45
N ILE A 30 14.36 -8.86 -15.14
CA ILE A 30 13.01 -8.92 -14.58
C ILE A 30 12.28 -7.60 -14.80
N LEU A 31 12.92 -6.45 -14.50
CA LEU A 31 12.34 -5.13 -14.77
C LEU A 31 12.01 -4.96 -16.25
N ALA A 32 12.92 -5.34 -17.15
CA ALA A 32 12.71 -5.24 -18.60
C ALA A 32 11.49 -6.07 -19.06
N GLU A 33 11.33 -7.29 -18.54
CA GLU A 33 10.19 -8.15 -18.87
C GLU A 33 8.86 -7.56 -18.38
N MET A 34 8.83 -7.05 -17.15
CA MET A 34 7.62 -6.44 -16.59
C MET A 34 7.25 -5.12 -17.27
N ASP A 35 8.25 -4.31 -17.58
CA ASP A 35 8.11 -3.08 -18.36
C ASP A 35 7.51 -3.35 -19.74
N GLU A 36 7.95 -4.43 -20.42
CA GLU A 36 7.37 -4.85 -21.71
C GLU A 36 5.91 -5.29 -21.56
N LYS A 37 5.59 -6.10 -20.55
CA LYS A 37 4.23 -6.62 -20.31
C LYS A 37 3.23 -5.52 -19.93
N THR A 38 3.68 -4.54 -19.17
CA THR A 38 2.82 -3.46 -18.65
C THR A 38 2.86 -2.21 -19.52
N GLY A 39 3.85 -2.06 -20.40
CA GLY A 39 4.05 -0.85 -21.19
C GLY A 39 4.51 0.34 -20.34
N THR A 40 5.28 0.09 -19.29
CA THR A 40 5.81 1.10 -18.35
C THR A 40 7.33 1.01 -18.28
N ASN A 41 7.99 1.96 -17.60
CA ASN A 41 9.40 1.86 -17.24
C ASN A 41 9.56 1.85 -15.71
N SER A 42 10.32 0.89 -15.20
CA SER A 42 10.47 0.69 -13.75
C SER A 42 11.91 0.89 -13.30
N ALA A 43 12.06 1.47 -12.10
CA ALA A 43 13.32 1.54 -11.39
C ALA A 43 13.16 1.10 -9.93
N VAL A 44 14.26 0.61 -9.36
CA VAL A 44 14.37 0.27 -7.95
C VAL A 44 15.27 1.29 -7.28
N VAL A 45 14.80 1.85 -6.17
CA VAL A 45 15.56 2.78 -5.34
C VAL A 45 15.70 2.20 -3.94
N TRP A 46 16.94 1.96 -3.53
CA TRP A 46 17.25 1.63 -2.15
C TRP A 46 17.56 2.90 -1.37
N VAL A 47 16.88 3.07 -0.24
CA VAL A 47 17.04 4.20 0.67
C VAL A 47 17.53 3.65 2.01
N MET A 48 18.83 3.70 2.24
CA MET A 48 19.49 3.09 3.40
C MET A 48 20.13 4.15 4.30
N PRO A 49 19.44 4.63 5.33
CA PRO A 49 20.06 5.48 6.34
C PRO A 49 21.16 4.72 7.09
N GLU A 50 22.37 5.27 7.08
CA GLU A 50 23.52 4.80 7.84
C GLU A 50 23.86 5.82 8.94
N GLU A 51 24.70 5.46 9.91
CA GLU A 51 25.01 6.32 11.07
C GLU A 51 25.51 7.73 10.68
N LYS A 52 26.21 7.84 9.55
CA LYS A 52 26.89 9.08 9.13
C LYS A 52 26.38 9.70 7.83
N TYR A 53 25.59 8.97 7.04
CA TYR A 53 25.10 9.42 5.74
C TYR A 53 23.85 8.63 5.35
N LEU A 54 23.11 9.10 4.35
CA LEU A 54 22.09 8.32 3.67
C LEU A 54 22.70 7.68 2.43
N HIS A 55 22.72 6.36 2.38
CA HIS A 55 23.19 5.60 1.23
C HIS A 55 22.04 5.31 0.28
N LEU A 56 22.14 5.80 -0.95
CA LEU A 56 21.15 5.58 -2.00
C LEU A 56 21.72 4.73 -3.12
N VAL A 57 20.88 3.83 -3.64
CA VAL A 57 21.19 3.04 -4.83
C VAL A 57 20.02 3.08 -5.78
N TYR A 58 20.31 3.25 -7.07
CA TYR A 58 19.34 3.20 -8.16
C TYR A 58 19.71 2.07 -9.13
N LEU A 59 18.71 1.34 -9.61
CA LEU A 59 18.82 0.35 -10.68
C LEU A 59 17.58 0.43 -11.58
N SER A 60 17.79 0.37 -12.90
CA SER A 60 16.72 0.20 -13.88
C SER A 60 17.02 -0.98 -14.80
N LYS A 61 16.18 -1.19 -15.82
CA LYS A 61 16.37 -2.23 -16.85
C LYS A 61 17.71 -2.14 -17.62
N LYS A 62 18.45 -1.04 -17.49
CA LYS A 62 19.81 -0.91 -18.05
C LYS A 62 20.85 -1.75 -17.32
N GLY A 63 20.59 -2.16 -16.08
CA GLY A 63 21.52 -2.99 -15.28
C GLY A 63 22.68 -2.23 -14.63
N GLU A 64 22.80 -0.92 -14.87
CA GLU A 64 23.80 -0.06 -14.24
C GLU A 64 23.38 0.32 -12.82
N ILE A 65 24.25 0.06 -11.84
CA ILE A 65 24.04 0.45 -10.43
C ILE A 65 24.57 1.86 -10.22
N ILE A 66 23.71 2.77 -9.78
CA ILE A 66 24.10 4.16 -9.50
C ILE A 66 23.98 4.44 -8.00
N VAL A 67 25.12 4.72 -7.37
CA VAL A 67 25.23 4.98 -5.93
C VAL A 67 25.36 6.47 -5.67
N LYS A 68 24.60 6.99 -4.70
CA LYS A 68 24.75 8.36 -4.19
C LYS A 68 24.72 8.36 -2.65
N ASP A 69 25.77 8.90 -2.03
CA ASP A 69 25.84 9.06 -0.57
C ASP A 69 25.54 10.52 -0.20
N ILE A 70 24.58 10.71 0.69
CA ILE A 70 24.13 12.03 1.14
C ILE A 70 24.59 12.23 2.60
N GLU A 71 25.76 12.86 2.76
CA GLU A 71 26.35 13.15 4.08
C GLU A 71 25.47 14.05 4.96
N ASP A 72 24.62 14.87 4.33
CA ASP A 72 23.70 15.78 5.03
C ASP A 72 22.49 15.09 5.68
N ALA A 73 22.32 13.77 5.51
CA ALA A 73 21.16 13.01 5.95
C ALA A 73 21.52 11.74 6.75
N PRO A 74 22.36 11.81 7.81
CA PRO A 74 22.63 10.65 8.67
C PRO A 74 21.36 10.13 9.34
N LEU A 75 21.38 8.85 9.74
CA LEU A 75 20.24 8.12 10.32
C LEU A 75 19.45 8.93 11.36
N ASN A 76 20.11 9.53 12.34
CA ASN A 76 19.43 10.28 13.41
C ASN A 76 18.68 11.51 12.88
N LYS A 77 19.26 12.22 11.91
CA LYS A 77 18.69 13.44 11.33
C LYS A 77 17.53 13.09 10.41
N ILE A 78 17.69 12.13 9.51
CA ILE A 78 16.61 11.76 8.60
C ILE A 78 15.43 11.16 9.36
N THR A 79 15.67 10.29 10.36
CA THR A 79 14.60 9.73 11.21
C THR A 79 13.81 10.84 11.90
N LYS A 80 14.50 11.84 12.46
CA LYS A 80 13.84 12.99 13.08
C LYS A 80 12.97 13.78 12.10
N VAL A 81 13.46 14.00 10.87
CA VAL A 81 12.69 14.67 9.81
C VAL A 81 11.47 13.84 9.38
N VAL A 82 11.59 12.51 9.32
CA VAL A 82 10.45 11.60 9.07
C VAL A 82 9.41 11.71 10.18
N GLU A 83 9.81 11.67 11.45
CA GLU A 83 8.89 11.83 12.57
C GLU A 83 8.18 13.18 12.57
N ASP A 84 8.92 14.27 12.27
CA ASP A 84 8.34 15.60 12.15
C ASP A 84 7.34 15.65 10.98
N PHE A 85 7.69 15.05 9.84
CA PHE A 85 6.80 14.96 8.67
C PHE A 85 5.50 14.20 8.96
N TYR A 86 5.58 13.12 9.73
CA TYR A 86 4.41 12.37 10.17
C TYR A 86 3.46 13.22 11.03
N ARG A 87 4.00 13.96 12.00
CA ARG A 87 3.21 14.87 12.84
C ARG A 87 2.50 15.94 12.02
N GLU A 88 3.13 16.46 10.96
CA GLU A 88 2.51 17.43 10.06
C GLU A 88 1.33 16.81 9.28
N ILE A 89 1.48 15.57 8.78
CA ILE A 89 0.40 14.86 8.07
C ILE A 89 -0.79 14.56 9.00
N GLU A 90 -0.54 14.20 10.26
CA GLU A 90 -1.61 13.92 11.23
C GLU A 90 -2.38 15.18 11.66
N SER A 91 -1.81 16.38 11.44
CA SER A 91 -2.43 17.66 11.78
C SER A 91 -3.44 18.15 10.72
N VAL A 92 -4.49 17.34 10.46
CA VAL A 92 -5.45 17.53 9.36
C VAL A 92 -6.17 18.89 9.36
N ASN A 93 -6.28 19.54 10.52
CA ASN A 93 -7.01 20.81 10.67
C ASN A 93 -6.15 22.07 10.45
N SER A 94 -4.87 21.91 10.08
CA SER A 94 -3.94 23.01 9.82
C SER A 94 -3.40 22.94 8.40
N PRO A 95 -3.04 24.08 7.78
CA PRO A 95 -2.24 24.03 6.56
C PRO A 95 -0.94 23.27 6.84
N MET A 96 -0.69 22.23 6.05
CA MET A 96 0.51 21.41 6.21
C MET A 96 1.78 22.20 5.87
N ASP A 97 2.75 22.21 6.78
CA ASP A 97 4.10 22.67 6.43
C ASP A 97 4.78 21.61 5.54
N LEU A 98 5.17 22.02 4.33
CA LEU A 98 5.83 21.15 3.36
C LEU A 98 7.36 21.16 3.51
N ALA A 99 7.93 21.80 4.54
CA ALA A 99 9.38 21.88 4.74
C ALA A 99 10.04 20.50 4.86
N GLN A 100 9.50 19.61 5.70
CA GLN A 100 10.03 18.26 5.88
C GLN A 100 9.85 17.43 4.60
N SER A 101 8.67 17.53 3.96
CA SER A 101 8.39 16.88 2.69
C SER A 101 9.41 17.24 1.61
N LYS A 102 9.70 18.53 1.44
CA LYS A 102 10.71 19.05 0.50
C LYS A 102 12.11 18.59 0.84
N GLN A 103 12.46 18.59 2.13
CA GLN A 103 13.79 18.16 2.55
C GLN A 103 14.02 16.67 2.28
N LEU A 104 13.01 15.83 2.52
CA LEU A 104 13.04 14.40 2.23
C LEU A 104 13.09 14.14 0.72
N TYR A 105 12.30 14.86 -0.08
CA TYR A 105 12.38 14.79 -1.54
C TYR A 105 13.80 15.14 -2.04
N LYS A 106 14.38 16.23 -1.54
CA LYS A 106 15.74 16.68 -1.87
C LYS A 106 16.80 15.64 -1.54
N TRP A 107 16.65 14.93 -0.43
CA TRP A 107 17.60 13.89 -0.04
C TRP A 107 17.43 12.61 -0.85
N ILE A 108 16.20 12.20 -1.15
CA ILE A 108 15.91 10.84 -1.66
C ILE A 108 15.72 10.81 -3.19
N ILE A 109 14.99 11.78 -3.75
CA ILE A 109 14.52 11.74 -5.14
C ILE A 109 15.33 12.66 -6.04
N GLU A 110 15.56 13.91 -5.60
CA GLU A 110 16.31 14.91 -6.37
C GLU A 110 17.68 14.40 -6.89
N PRO A 111 18.45 13.58 -6.14
CA PRO A 111 19.71 13.04 -6.64
C PRO A 111 19.55 12.21 -7.93
N TYR A 112 18.40 11.56 -8.17
CA TYR A 112 18.19 10.74 -9.36
C TYR A 112 17.25 11.36 -10.41
N GLN A 113 16.54 12.44 -10.05
CA GLN A 113 15.43 12.97 -10.82
C GLN A 113 15.78 13.24 -12.30
N LYS A 114 16.72 14.15 -12.58
CA LYS A 114 16.99 14.58 -13.97
C LYS A 114 17.76 13.55 -14.79
N GLU A 115 18.80 12.99 -14.20
CA GLU A 115 19.77 12.13 -14.91
C GLU A 115 19.23 10.72 -15.17
N PHE A 116 18.30 10.24 -14.36
CA PHE A 116 17.82 8.86 -14.40
C PHE A 116 16.30 8.77 -14.50
N LEU A 117 15.55 9.28 -13.51
CA LEU A 117 14.09 9.11 -13.49
C LEU A 117 13.41 9.76 -14.71
N GLU A 118 13.73 11.02 -14.99
CA GLU A 118 13.19 11.76 -16.15
C GLU A 118 13.82 11.29 -17.46
N ALA A 119 15.15 11.12 -17.50
CA ALA A 119 15.86 10.71 -18.72
C ALA A 119 15.47 9.31 -19.22
N GLU A 120 15.08 8.41 -18.32
CA GLU A 120 14.65 7.04 -18.63
C GLU A 120 13.13 6.91 -18.74
N ASN A 121 12.39 8.00 -18.56
CA ASN A 121 10.92 8.04 -18.53
C ASN A 121 10.35 7.01 -17.55
N ILE A 122 10.90 6.96 -16.34
CA ILE A 122 10.44 6.04 -15.29
C ILE A 122 9.01 6.38 -14.90
N ASP A 123 8.15 5.36 -14.92
CA ASP A 123 6.76 5.42 -14.45
C ASP A 123 6.65 4.82 -13.05
N ASN A 124 7.30 3.69 -12.80
CA ASN A 124 7.23 2.98 -11.51
C ASN A 124 8.54 3.08 -10.72
N ILE A 125 8.44 3.40 -9.44
CA ILE A 125 9.55 3.34 -8.51
C ILE A 125 9.24 2.34 -7.40
N LEU A 126 10.02 1.26 -7.37
CA LEU A 126 10.00 0.27 -6.29
C LEU A 126 11.01 0.68 -5.23
N PHE A 127 10.56 0.90 -4.00
CA PHE A 127 11.41 1.37 -2.92
C PHE A 127 11.79 0.25 -1.94
N CYS A 128 13.09 0.03 -1.78
CA CYS A 128 13.65 -0.75 -0.67
C CYS A 128 14.05 0.22 0.46
N MET A 129 13.33 0.17 1.58
CA MET A 129 13.47 1.18 2.63
C MET A 129 14.14 0.61 3.89
N GLY A 130 15.24 1.24 4.31
CA GLY A 130 15.98 0.90 5.53
C GLY A 130 15.32 1.39 6.81
N ASN A 131 15.94 1.08 7.94
CA ASN A 131 15.50 1.55 9.26
C ASN A 131 15.43 3.09 9.33
N GLY A 132 14.49 3.63 10.11
CA GLY A 132 14.26 5.07 10.26
C GLY A 132 13.45 5.72 9.12
N VAL A 133 13.40 5.10 7.95
CA VAL A 133 12.62 5.57 6.79
C VAL A 133 11.63 4.53 6.24
N ARG A 134 11.58 3.32 6.82
CA ARG A 134 10.77 2.20 6.30
C ARG A 134 9.31 2.57 6.06
N LEU A 135 8.79 3.43 6.91
CA LEU A 135 7.39 3.86 6.92
C LEU A 135 7.21 5.26 6.34
N LEU A 136 8.25 5.95 5.86
CA LEU A 136 8.14 7.30 5.28
C LEU A 136 7.02 7.39 4.22
N PRO A 137 6.01 8.28 4.30
CA PRO A 137 4.97 8.40 3.26
C PRO A 137 5.51 8.99 1.96
N LEU A 138 6.06 8.12 1.11
CA LEU A 138 6.75 8.44 -0.14
C LEU A 138 5.87 9.23 -1.11
N SER A 139 4.58 8.89 -1.19
CA SER A 139 3.59 9.55 -2.05
C SER A 139 3.46 11.05 -1.73
N ALA A 140 3.68 11.45 -0.48
CA ALA A 140 3.59 12.84 -0.03
C ALA A 140 4.93 13.60 -0.03
N LEU A 141 6.00 13.05 -0.62
CA LEU A 141 7.23 13.81 -0.86
C LEU A 141 6.99 14.87 -1.94
N TYR A 142 7.36 16.12 -1.68
CA TYR A 142 6.99 17.27 -2.48
C TYR A 142 8.24 17.96 -3.04
N ASP A 143 8.28 18.20 -4.35
CA ASP A 143 9.47 18.76 -5.02
C ASP A 143 9.51 20.30 -5.01
N GLY A 144 8.44 20.95 -4.55
CA GLY A 144 8.25 22.40 -4.69
C GLY A 144 7.02 22.78 -5.52
N GLU A 145 6.59 21.90 -6.41
CA GLU A 145 5.47 22.06 -7.35
C GLU A 145 4.45 20.91 -7.29
N LYS A 146 4.92 19.66 -7.16
CA LYS A 146 4.12 18.44 -7.18
C LYS A 146 4.57 17.44 -6.12
N PHE A 147 3.62 16.65 -5.63
CA PHE A 147 3.89 15.46 -4.85
C PHE A 147 4.42 14.33 -5.72
N LEU A 148 5.17 13.40 -5.13
CA LEU A 148 5.79 12.28 -5.84
C LEU A 148 4.75 11.38 -6.52
N VAL A 149 3.60 11.20 -5.87
CA VAL A 149 2.46 10.42 -6.41
C VAL A 149 1.85 11.04 -7.68
N GLU A 150 2.02 12.33 -7.92
CA GLU A 150 1.56 12.95 -9.17
C GLU A 150 2.46 12.56 -10.35
N LYS A 151 3.68 12.07 -10.07
CA LYS A 151 4.70 11.76 -11.08
C LYS A 151 4.90 10.28 -11.32
N TYR A 152 4.91 9.47 -10.25
CA TYR A 152 5.31 8.07 -10.32
C TYR A 152 4.33 7.15 -9.61
N ASN A 153 4.21 5.93 -10.11
CA ASN A 153 3.65 4.80 -9.42
C ASN A 153 4.64 4.33 -8.36
N ILE A 154 4.17 4.14 -7.13
CA ILE A 154 5.03 3.85 -5.99
C ILE A 154 4.64 2.50 -5.40
N SER A 155 5.63 1.62 -5.22
CA SER A 155 5.49 0.46 -4.34
C SER A 155 6.68 0.34 -3.39
N ARG A 156 6.49 -0.38 -2.30
CA ARG A 156 7.56 -0.75 -1.37
C ARG A 156 7.87 -2.21 -1.52
N ILE A 157 9.13 -2.57 -1.54
CA ILE A 157 9.55 -3.97 -1.54
C ILE A 157 10.47 -4.23 -0.34
N PRO A 158 10.32 -5.39 0.34
CA PRO A 158 11.18 -5.74 1.47
C PRO A 158 12.65 -5.88 1.04
N ALA A 159 12.85 -6.57 -0.07
CA ALA A 159 14.05 -6.66 -0.88
C ALA A 159 13.60 -7.07 -2.29
N PHE A 160 14.43 -6.88 -3.30
CA PHE A 160 14.08 -7.24 -4.67
C PHE A 160 14.02 -8.75 -4.85
N ASN A 161 14.91 -9.51 -4.22
CA ASN A 161 14.87 -10.98 -4.29
C ASN A 161 13.70 -11.62 -3.51
N LEU A 162 12.92 -10.83 -2.77
CA LEU A 162 11.78 -11.29 -1.98
C LEU A 162 10.42 -10.99 -2.62
N ILE A 163 10.40 -10.41 -3.82
CA ILE A 163 9.14 -10.20 -4.56
C ILE A 163 8.95 -11.27 -5.61
N ASN A 164 7.68 -11.60 -5.85
CA ASN A 164 7.29 -12.40 -7.01
C ASN A 164 6.90 -11.46 -8.16
N ALA A 165 7.78 -11.34 -9.16
CA ALA A 165 7.56 -10.50 -10.32
C ALA A 165 6.61 -11.18 -11.32
N LYS A 166 5.31 -10.96 -11.11
CA LYS A 166 4.25 -11.41 -12.02
C LYS A 166 3.25 -10.28 -12.27
N TYR A 167 2.74 -10.25 -13.48
CA TYR A 167 1.68 -9.35 -13.91
C TYR A 167 0.49 -10.16 -14.44
N GLU A 168 -0.68 -9.94 -13.85
CA GLU A 168 -1.96 -10.45 -14.31
C GLU A 168 -3.00 -9.31 -14.33
N PRO A 169 -3.71 -9.06 -15.44
CA PRO A 169 -4.71 -8.00 -15.51
C PRO A 169 -5.90 -8.24 -14.58
N MET A 170 -6.33 -7.20 -13.85
CA MET A 170 -7.38 -7.29 -12.82
C MET A 170 -8.82 -7.03 -13.31
N LYS A 171 -9.03 -6.82 -14.62
CA LYS A 171 -10.32 -6.40 -15.20
C LYS A 171 -11.49 -7.34 -14.87
N ASN A 172 -11.22 -8.62 -14.63
CA ASN A 172 -12.23 -9.64 -14.27
C ASN A 172 -11.86 -10.38 -12.98
N ALA A 173 -11.19 -9.70 -12.05
CA ALA A 173 -10.71 -10.33 -10.83
C ALA A 173 -11.85 -10.98 -10.03
N THR A 174 -11.60 -12.18 -9.51
CA THR A 174 -12.46 -12.82 -8.51
C THR A 174 -12.11 -12.26 -7.14
N VAL A 175 -13.12 -11.85 -6.37
CA VAL A 175 -12.92 -11.11 -5.12
C VAL A 175 -13.61 -11.81 -3.96
N LEU A 176 -12.86 -12.04 -2.88
CA LEU A 176 -13.41 -12.33 -1.56
C LEU A 176 -13.35 -11.04 -0.74
N ALA A 177 -14.50 -10.41 -0.54
CA ALA A 177 -14.63 -9.17 0.21
C ALA A 177 -15.14 -9.47 1.62
N MET A 178 -14.37 -9.12 2.64
CA MET A 178 -14.71 -9.41 4.02
C MET A 178 -14.55 -8.19 4.91
N GLY A 179 -15.41 -8.07 5.92
CA GLY A 179 -15.25 -6.99 6.88
C GLY A 179 -16.16 -7.07 8.11
N ALA A 180 -15.82 -6.27 9.11
CA ALA A 180 -16.63 -6.06 10.30
C ALA A 180 -16.87 -4.57 10.50
N SER A 181 -18.15 -4.21 10.62
CA SER A 181 -18.62 -2.84 10.91
C SER A 181 -18.98 -2.66 12.39
N LYS A 182 -19.22 -3.76 13.10
CA LYS A 182 -19.63 -3.82 14.50
C LYS A 182 -18.66 -4.70 15.25
N PHE A 183 -18.30 -4.28 16.45
CA PHE A 183 -17.36 -4.98 17.30
C PHE A 183 -17.86 -5.00 18.75
N LEU A 184 -17.45 -6.01 19.51
CA LEU A 184 -17.76 -6.11 20.94
C LEU A 184 -16.89 -5.18 21.79
N ASN A 185 -15.61 -5.07 21.45
CA ASN A 185 -14.59 -4.40 22.28
C ASN A 185 -13.81 -3.30 21.53
N ASN A 186 -14.26 -2.92 20.33
CA ASN A 186 -13.63 -1.90 19.49
C ASN A 186 -14.68 -0.90 18.99
N ASP A 187 -14.22 0.28 18.57
CA ASP A 187 -15.09 1.28 17.96
C ASP A 187 -15.70 0.74 16.65
N PRO A 188 -16.99 1.03 16.38
CA PRO A 188 -17.63 0.62 15.14
C PRO A 188 -16.99 1.30 13.93
N LEU A 189 -16.98 0.58 12.80
CA LEU A 189 -16.55 1.09 11.49
C LEU A 189 -17.74 1.05 10.51
N PRO A 190 -18.70 1.97 10.66
CA PRO A 190 -19.94 1.93 9.87
C PRO A 190 -19.72 2.04 8.35
N ALA A 191 -18.63 2.66 7.88
CA ALA A 191 -18.36 2.75 6.43
C ALA A 191 -17.94 1.41 5.81
N VAL A 192 -17.49 0.43 6.61
CA VAL A 192 -17.13 -0.92 6.13
C VAL A 192 -18.28 -1.60 5.39
N THR A 193 -19.53 -1.46 5.86
CA THR A 193 -20.68 -2.03 5.14
C THR A 193 -20.82 -1.42 3.75
N LEU A 194 -20.67 -0.09 3.63
CA LEU A 194 -20.71 0.58 2.32
C LEU A 194 -19.53 0.19 1.43
N GLU A 195 -18.34 0.05 2.01
CA GLU A 195 -17.13 -0.34 1.28
C GLU A 195 -17.31 -1.69 0.60
N ILE A 196 -17.76 -2.69 1.35
CA ILE A 196 -18.01 -4.04 0.85
C ILE A 196 -19.12 -4.07 -0.21
N GLU A 197 -20.23 -3.35 0.02
CA GLU A 197 -21.32 -3.22 -0.95
C GLU A 197 -20.84 -2.51 -2.23
N ASN A 198 -19.99 -1.49 -2.12
CA ASN A 198 -19.45 -0.78 -3.27
C ASN A 198 -18.52 -1.65 -4.11
N ILE A 199 -17.67 -2.46 -3.47
CA ILE A 199 -16.80 -3.40 -4.19
C ILE A 199 -17.64 -4.34 -5.05
N ASP A 200 -18.71 -4.92 -4.49
CA ASP A 200 -19.61 -5.80 -5.23
C ASP A 200 -20.31 -5.07 -6.39
N ASN A 201 -20.87 -3.87 -6.13
CA ASN A 201 -21.49 -3.05 -7.18
C ASN A 201 -20.51 -2.70 -8.32
N ARG A 202 -19.24 -2.46 -8.01
CA ARG A 202 -18.19 -2.13 -8.98
C ARG A 202 -17.83 -3.34 -9.84
N LEU A 203 -17.75 -4.53 -9.24
CA LEU A 203 -17.50 -5.78 -9.96
C LEU A 203 -18.65 -6.13 -10.90
N GLN A 204 -19.90 -5.92 -10.47
CA GLN A 204 -21.11 -6.16 -11.27
C GLN A 204 -21.26 -5.20 -12.46
N ARG A 205 -20.65 -4.02 -12.42
CA ARG A 205 -20.61 -3.08 -13.57
C ARG A 205 -19.72 -3.58 -14.71
N SER A 206 -18.75 -4.44 -14.41
CA SER A 206 -17.92 -5.04 -15.45
C SER A 206 -18.77 -6.00 -16.29
N SER A 207 -18.63 -5.98 -17.62
CA SER A 207 -19.47 -6.73 -18.56
C SER A 207 -19.34 -8.26 -18.46
N ILE A 208 -18.56 -8.77 -17.50
CA ILE A 208 -18.30 -10.18 -17.25
C ILE A 208 -18.62 -10.41 -15.77
N THR A 209 -19.54 -11.32 -15.48
CA THR A 209 -19.89 -11.70 -14.11
C THR A 209 -18.71 -12.41 -13.45
N SER A 210 -17.82 -11.67 -12.82
CA SER A 210 -16.82 -12.24 -11.91
C SER A 210 -17.48 -12.50 -10.54
N PRO A 211 -17.33 -13.70 -9.97
CA PRO A 211 -17.90 -14.00 -8.66
C PRO A 211 -17.26 -13.14 -7.56
N THR A 212 -18.11 -12.46 -6.80
CA THR A 212 -17.78 -11.84 -5.52
C THR A 212 -18.35 -12.71 -4.40
N GLU A 213 -17.50 -13.09 -3.45
CA GLU A 213 -17.97 -13.68 -2.19
C GLU A 213 -17.87 -12.64 -1.08
N ILE A 214 -18.91 -12.52 -0.26
CA ILE A 214 -18.98 -11.51 0.80
C ILE A 214 -19.14 -12.15 2.17
N LEU A 215 -18.22 -11.85 3.09
CA LEU A 215 -18.37 -12.19 4.52
C LEU A 215 -18.41 -10.90 5.34
N LEU A 216 -19.57 -10.55 5.89
CA LEU A 216 -19.76 -9.33 6.67
C LEU A 216 -20.20 -9.65 8.11
N ASN A 217 -19.64 -8.94 9.08
CA ASN A 217 -19.97 -9.05 10.51
C ASN A 217 -20.02 -10.51 10.99
N GLU A 218 -21.17 -11.04 11.42
CA GLU A 218 -21.34 -12.40 11.95
C GLU A 218 -20.84 -13.51 11.00
N ASN A 219 -20.72 -13.22 9.70
CA ASN A 219 -20.15 -14.13 8.72
C ASN A 219 -18.63 -13.99 8.56
N PHE A 220 -18.03 -12.86 8.97
CA PHE A 220 -16.60 -12.60 8.93
C PHE A 220 -15.90 -13.19 10.16
N THR A 221 -15.79 -14.52 10.16
CA THR A 221 -15.17 -15.32 11.21
C THR A 221 -14.04 -16.17 10.63
N LEU A 222 -13.11 -16.61 11.48
CA LEU A 222 -11.95 -17.40 11.06
C LEU A 222 -12.38 -18.70 10.32
N PRO A 223 -13.36 -19.49 10.82
CA PRO A 223 -13.78 -20.71 10.12
C PRO A 223 -14.37 -20.44 8.74
N ASN A 224 -15.17 -19.38 8.59
CA ASN A 224 -15.77 -19.04 7.30
C ASN A 224 -14.72 -18.55 6.29
N MET A 225 -13.78 -17.71 6.74
CA MET A 225 -12.64 -17.28 5.94
C MET A 225 -11.82 -18.49 5.46
N GLN A 226 -11.42 -19.38 6.37
CA GLN A 226 -10.66 -20.58 6.02
C GLN A 226 -11.40 -21.49 5.05
N GLN A 227 -12.72 -21.64 5.21
CA GLN A 227 -13.54 -22.44 4.31
C GLN A 227 -13.56 -21.86 2.89
N GLN A 228 -13.69 -20.54 2.75
CA GLN A 228 -13.67 -19.85 1.45
C GLN A 228 -12.31 -19.99 0.77
N LEU A 229 -11.23 -19.69 1.49
CA LEU A 229 -9.87 -19.75 0.96
C LEU A 229 -9.42 -21.16 0.55
N LYS A 230 -9.96 -22.18 1.22
CA LYS A 230 -9.69 -23.59 0.91
C LYS A 230 -10.46 -24.11 -0.32
N THR A 231 -11.67 -23.61 -0.53
CA THR A 231 -12.60 -24.15 -1.55
C THR A 231 -12.52 -23.39 -2.87
N ASN A 232 -12.18 -22.11 -2.81
CA ASN A 232 -12.22 -21.19 -3.93
C ASN A 232 -10.87 -20.49 -4.11
N SER A 233 -10.60 -20.05 -5.34
CA SER A 233 -9.44 -19.22 -5.68
C SER A 233 -9.89 -17.79 -5.99
N PHE A 234 -9.29 -16.83 -5.29
CA PHE A 234 -9.58 -15.41 -5.44
C PHE A 234 -8.32 -14.68 -5.92
N GLN A 235 -8.45 -13.80 -6.92
CA GLN A 235 -7.36 -12.91 -7.33
C GLN A 235 -7.16 -11.77 -6.32
N ILE A 236 -8.26 -11.31 -5.71
CA ILE A 236 -8.24 -10.27 -4.68
C ILE A 236 -8.91 -10.79 -3.41
N VAL A 237 -8.22 -10.62 -2.29
CA VAL A 237 -8.81 -10.80 -0.96
C VAL A 237 -8.80 -9.45 -0.27
N HIS A 238 -9.98 -9.00 0.16
CA HIS A 238 -10.19 -7.70 0.77
C HIS A 238 -10.66 -7.87 2.21
N LEU A 239 -10.02 -7.16 3.13
CA LEU A 239 -10.26 -7.16 4.56
C LEU A 239 -10.50 -5.72 5.04
N ALA A 240 -11.74 -5.38 5.36
CA ALA A 240 -12.14 -4.07 5.91
C ALA A 240 -12.51 -4.19 7.40
N THR A 241 -11.61 -3.80 8.29
CA THR A 241 -11.76 -4.01 9.74
C THR A 241 -10.72 -3.22 10.54
N HIS A 242 -10.62 -3.40 11.87
CA HIS A 242 -9.48 -2.95 12.66
C HIS A 242 -8.29 -3.89 12.51
N ALA A 243 -7.08 -3.34 12.56
CA ALA A 243 -5.88 -4.13 12.77
C ALA A 243 -5.03 -3.47 13.86
N ASN A 244 -4.12 -4.24 14.45
CA ASN A 244 -3.12 -3.69 15.34
C ASN A 244 -1.81 -4.42 15.10
N PHE A 245 -0.75 -3.65 14.77
CA PHE A 245 0.59 -4.18 14.60
C PHE A 245 1.49 -3.57 15.68
N ASN A 246 1.64 -4.30 16.79
CA ASN A 246 2.39 -3.83 17.94
C ASN A 246 3.91 -4.05 17.75
N PRO A 247 4.75 -3.12 18.21
CA PRO A 247 6.19 -3.34 18.28
C PRO A 247 6.56 -4.39 19.34
N GLY A 248 7.57 -5.21 19.05
CA GLY A 248 8.14 -6.19 19.98
C GLY A 248 7.70 -7.62 19.71
N ASP A 249 6.46 -7.98 20.09
CA ASP A 249 5.96 -9.34 19.95
C ASP A 249 4.99 -9.47 18.76
N VAL A 250 5.41 -10.22 17.74
CA VAL A 250 4.62 -10.53 16.53
C VAL A 250 3.29 -11.21 16.89
N THR A 251 3.23 -11.92 18.03
CA THR A 251 2.02 -12.60 18.51
C THR A 251 0.94 -11.64 19.03
N ASP A 252 1.31 -10.41 19.40
CA ASP A 252 0.38 -9.35 19.79
C ASP A 252 -0.17 -8.55 18.59
N SER A 253 0.32 -8.85 17.37
CA SER A 253 -0.18 -8.26 16.13
C SER A 253 -1.34 -9.07 15.56
N TYR A 254 -2.43 -8.40 15.21
CA TYR A 254 -3.65 -9.06 14.76
C TYR A 254 -4.50 -8.23 13.80
N ILE A 255 -5.30 -8.94 13.00
CA ILE A 255 -6.44 -8.42 12.25
C ILE A 255 -7.71 -8.77 13.04
N GLN A 256 -8.55 -7.79 13.32
CA GLN A 256 -9.78 -7.99 14.07
C GLN A 256 -10.83 -8.66 13.18
N LEU A 257 -11.28 -9.87 13.52
CA LEU A 257 -12.46 -10.49 12.93
C LEU A 257 -13.70 -10.04 13.71
N TRP A 258 -14.89 -10.49 13.33
CA TRP A 258 -16.11 -10.13 14.06
C TRP A 258 -16.12 -10.66 15.51
N ASP A 259 -15.72 -11.92 15.71
CA ASP A 259 -15.74 -12.63 16.99
C ASP A 259 -14.37 -12.81 17.65
N ASP A 260 -13.28 -12.75 16.89
CA ASP A 260 -11.95 -13.10 17.36
C ASP A 260 -10.85 -12.27 16.69
N LYS A 261 -9.58 -12.55 17.01
CA LYS A 261 -8.39 -11.95 16.43
C LYS A 261 -7.67 -12.95 15.55
N LEU A 262 -7.36 -12.54 14.31
CA LEU A 262 -6.48 -13.27 13.41
C LEU A 262 -5.03 -12.81 13.62
N THR A 263 -4.18 -13.65 14.18
CA THR A 263 -2.76 -13.32 14.38
C THR A 263 -1.96 -13.48 13.09
N LEU A 264 -0.77 -12.86 13.06
CA LEU A 264 0.15 -12.99 11.91
C LEU A 264 0.53 -14.46 11.64
N ASP A 265 0.82 -15.25 12.67
CA ASP A 265 1.13 -16.67 12.52
C ASP A 265 -0.03 -17.48 11.93
N GLN A 266 -1.27 -17.15 12.29
CA GLN A 266 -2.44 -17.77 11.69
C GLN A 266 -2.60 -17.37 10.22
N MET A 267 -2.29 -16.11 9.88
CA MET A 267 -2.30 -15.63 8.49
C MET A 267 -1.28 -16.39 7.62
N SER A 268 -0.08 -16.64 8.14
CA SER A 268 0.97 -17.43 7.45
C SER A 268 0.56 -18.87 7.16
N ASN A 269 -0.37 -19.42 7.94
CA ASN A 269 -0.85 -20.79 7.84
C ASN A 269 -2.25 -20.87 7.21
N MET A 270 -2.72 -19.79 6.57
CA MET A 270 -4.01 -19.79 5.90
C MET A 270 -4.06 -20.86 4.79
N PRO A 271 -5.19 -21.59 4.65
CA PRO A 271 -5.31 -22.70 3.73
C PRO A 271 -5.62 -22.21 2.31
N TRP A 272 -4.76 -21.35 1.76
CA TRP A 272 -4.90 -20.83 0.40
C TRP A 272 -4.95 -21.99 -0.60
N GLN A 273 -6.04 -22.11 -1.37
CA GLN A 273 -6.03 -22.96 -2.55
C GLN A 273 -4.97 -22.45 -3.55
N ASN A 274 -4.97 -21.15 -3.78
CA ASN A 274 -3.92 -20.37 -4.43
C ASN A 274 -3.83 -19.02 -3.69
N PRO A 275 -2.62 -18.54 -3.34
CA PRO A 275 -2.47 -17.19 -2.77
C PRO A 275 -3.01 -16.12 -3.74
N PRO A 276 -3.74 -15.11 -3.26
CA PRO A 276 -4.25 -14.05 -4.13
C PRO A 276 -3.12 -13.18 -4.69
N ASP A 277 -3.38 -12.57 -5.84
CA ASP A 277 -2.48 -11.58 -6.43
C ASP A 277 -2.44 -10.28 -5.64
N LEU A 278 -3.56 -9.93 -5.00
CA LEU A 278 -3.68 -8.72 -4.18
C LEU A 278 -4.42 -9.01 -2.88
N LEU A 279 -3.76 -8.76 -1.75
CA LEU A 279 -4.40 -8.62 -0.45
C LEU A 279 -4.65 -7.14 -0.16
N VAL A 280 -5.90 -6.72 -0.02
CA VAL A 280 -6.26 -5.37 0.42
C VAL A 280 -6.58 -5.42 1.91
N LEU A 281 -5.72 -4.82 2.72
CA LEU A 281 -5.96 -4.61 4.14
C LEU A 281 -6.43 -3.17 4.36
N SER A 282 -7.74 -2.97 4.25
CA SER A 282 -8.44 -1.73 4.56
C SER A 282 -8.66 -1.63 6.08
N ALA A 283 -7.55 -1.54 6.83
CA ALA A 283 -7.58 -1.59 8.28
C ALA A 283 -6.69 -0.53 8.93
N CYS A 284 -7.22 0.09 9.97
CA CYS A 284 -6.51 1.12 10.72
C CYS A 284 -5.29 0.55 11.44
N ASN A 285 -4.23 1.36 11.51
CA ASN A 285 -3.05 1.24 12.37
C ASN A 285 -1.98 0.21 11.95
N THR A 286 -1.03 0.59 11.10
CA THR A 286 0.13 -0.29 10.82
C THR A 286 1.53 0.26 11.06
N ALA A 287 1.76 1.55 11.35
CA ALA A 287 3.10 2.03 11.04
C ALA A 287 3.61 3.26 11.80
N LEU A 288 3.50 3.28 13.13
CA LEU A 288 4.45 4.04 13.95
C LEU A 288 4.84 3.24 15.21
N GLY A 289 6.04 2.66 15.18
CA GLY A 289 6.65 1.93 16.29
C GLY A 289 8.05 1.42 15.94
N ASP A 290 8.72 0.80 16.93
CA ASP A 290 10.07 0.21 16.85
C ASP A 290 10.25 -0.68 15.60
N ARG A 291 11.51 -0.94 15.20
CA ARG A 291 11.94 -1.66 14.00
C ARG A 291 11.06 -2.88 13.67
N ASP A 292 10.66 -3.64 14.68
CA ASP A 292 9.85 -4.86 14.55
C ASP A 292 8.42 -4.59 14.07
N SER A 293 7.78 -3.51 14.51
CA SER A 293 6.46 -3.11 13.98
C SER A 293 6.52 -2.73 12.50
N GLN A 294 7.64 -2.13 12.07
CA GLN A 294 7.85 -1.74 10.68
C GLN A 294 8.02 -2.96 9.77
N LEU A 295 8.58 -4.05 10.31
CA LEU A 295 8.69 -5.34 9.63
C LEU A 295 7.35 -6.08 9.61
N GLY A 296 6.54 -5.98 10.67
CA GLY A 296 5.19 -6.56 10.74
C GLY A 296 4.29 -6.14 9.58
N PHE A 297 4.26 -4.83 9.25
CA PHE A 297 3.44 -4.31 8.15
C PHE A 297 3.83 -4.84 6.77
N THR A 298 5.13 -4.73 6.40
CA THR A 298 5.64 -5.33 5.14
C THR A 298 5.56 -6.85 5.18
N GLY A 299 5.58 -7.41 6.38
CA GLY A 299 5.58 -8.82 6.65
C GLY A 299 4.31 -9.56 6.28
N ILE A 300 3.17 -8.90 6.30
CA ILE A 300 1.88 -9.49 5.91
C ILE A 300 1.95 -10.04 4.49
N ALA A 301 2.52 -9.28 3.55
CA ALA A 301 2.63 -9.71 2.16
C ALA A 301 3.50 -10.98 2.03
N LEU A 302 4.68 -10.95 2.67
CA LEU A 302 5.63 -12.07 2.68
C LEU A 302 5.04 -13.31 3.35
N GLN A 303 4.40 -13.14 4.51
CA GLN A 303 3.83 -14.24 5.28
C GLN A 303 2.61 -14.86 4.61
N SER A 304 1.78 -14.04 3.95
CA SER A 304 0.59 -14.52 3.25
C SER A 304 0.94 -15.19 1.91
N GLY A 305 2.18 -15.05 1.43
CA GLY A 305 2.61 -15.55 0.12
C GLY A 305 1.93 -14.85 -1.06
N VAL A 306 1.38 -13.65 -0.84
CA VAL A 306 0.65 -12.89 -1.85
C VAL A 306 1.61 -12.08 -2.73
N ASN A 307 1.23 -11.85 -3.98
CA ASN A 307 2.10 -11.11 -4.90
C ASN A 307 2.20 -9.62 -4.53
N SER A 308 1.10 -9.04 -4.08
CA SER A 308 1.00 -7.65 -3.65
C SER A 308 0.09 -7.52 -2.43
N ALA A 309 0.38 -6.54 -1.57
CA ALA A 309 -0.55 -6.14 -0.51
C ALA A 309 -0.74 -4.61 -0.51
N LEU A 310 -1.99 -4.16 -0.38
CA LEU A 310 -2.34 -2.76 -0.13
C LEU A 310 -2.67 -2.60 1.34
N GLY A 311 -2.07 -1.61 2.00
CA GLY A 311 -2.38 -1.29 3.39
C GLY A 311 -2.09 0.16 3.73
N THR A 312 -2.34 0.55 4.99
CA THR A 312 -2.26 1.96 5.44
C THR A 312 -1.19 2.19 6.48
N LEU A 313 -0.32 3.17 6.27
CA LEU A 313 0.78 3.54 7.16
C LEU A 313 0.33 4.06 8.55
N TRP A 314 -0.88 4.58 8.68
CA TRP A 314 -1.43 5.08 9.95
C TRP A 314 -2.91 4.75 10.08
N SER A 315 -3.49 5.14 11.21
CA SER A 315 -4.94 5.09 11.41
C SER A 315 -5.62 6.16 10.56
N VAL A 316 -6.30 5.72 9.51
CA VAL A 316 -7.00 6.58 8.55
C VAL A 316 -8.47 6.79 8.95
N SER A 317 -9.12 7.82 8.42
CA SER A 317 -10.53 8.08 8.64
C SER A 317 -11.40 7.01 7.98
N ASP A 318 -12.38 6.43 8.69
CA ASP A 318 -13.33 5.43 8.16
C ASP A 318 -13.96 5.88 6.81
N LEU A 319 -14.49 7.10 6.76
CA LEU A 319 -15.03 7.68 5.52
C LEU A 319 -13.95 8.01 4.47
N GLY A 320 -12.78 8.46 4.89
CA GLY A 320 -11.65 8.72 3.97
C GLY A 320 -11.18 7.44 3.27
N THR A 321 -11.08 6.35 4.02
CA THR A 321 -10.77 5.00 3.53
C THR A 321 -11.81 4.53 2.52
N PHE A 322 -13.09 4.62 2.89
CA PHE A 322 -14.18 4.27 1.98
C PHE A 322 -14.08 5.02 0.64
N ALA A 323 -13.77 6.32 0.67
CA ALA A 323 -13.61 7.12 -0.53
C ALA A 323 -12.43 6.64 -1.40
N LEU A 324 -11.26 6.43 -0.80
CA LEU A 324 -10.08 5.99 -1.54
C LEU A 324 -10.23 4.56 -2.07
N ILE A 325 -10.72 3.62 -1.27
CA ILE A 325 -10.94 2.23 -1.70
C ILE A 325 -11.97 2.16 -2.82
N THR A 326 -13.06 2.92 -2.71
CA THR A 326 -14.08 3.01 -3.77
C THR A 326 -13.44 3.43 -5.10
N GLU A 327 -12.57 4.44 -5.09
CA GLU A 327 -11.90 4.90 -6.29
C GLU A 327 -10.82 3.92 -6.76
N PHE A 328 -10.07 3.31 -5.85
CA PHE A 328 -9.07 2.29 -6.18
C PHE A 328 -9.68 1.12 -6.96
N TYR A 329 -10.84 0.60 -6.52
CA TYR A 329 -11.54 -0.46 -7.25
C TYR A 329 -12.12 0.01 -8.59
N GLU A 330 -12.58 1.26 -8.68
CA GLU A 330 -13.02 1.83 -9.97
C GLU A 330 -11.87 1.91 -10.97
N GLN A 331 -10.68 2.34 -10.53
CA GLN A 331 -9.49 2.42 -11.37
C GLN A 331 -8.94 1.03 -11.72
N LEU A 332 -8.99 0.08 -10.78
CA LEU A 332 -8.44 -1.25 -10.97
C LEU A 332 -9.28 -2.13 -11.93
N ILE A 333 -10.61 -2.01 -11.88
CA ILE A 333 -11.52 -2.98 -12.54
C ILE A 333 -12.25 -2.38 -13.74
N ASN A 334 -12.70 -1.12 -13.64
CA ASN A 334 -13.65 -0.54 -14.59
C ASN A 334 -13.01 0.31 -15.69
N GLN A 335 -11.67 0.40 -15.72
CA GLN A 335 -10.97 1.17 -16.73
C GLN A 335 -10.96 0.47 -18.10
N SER A 336 -10.94 1.29 -19.16
CA SER A 336 -10.86 0.79 -20.53
C SER A 336 -9.47 0.23 -20.85
N GLN A 337 -8.44 0.73 -20.17
CA GLN A 337 -7.07 0.29 -20.30
C GLN A 337 -6.90 -1.13 -19.70
N THR A 338 -6.36 -2.06 -20.48
CA THR A 338 -6.24 -3.47 -20.09
C THR A 338 -4.92 -3.83 -19.42
N ASN A 339 -3.94 -2.93 -19.45
CA ASN A 339 -2.59 -3.11 -18.89
C ASN A 339 -2.33 -2.28 -17.63
N LEU A 340 -3.39 -1.82 -16.95
CA LEU A 340 -3.25 -0.95 -15.79
C LEU A 340 -2.77 -1.75 -14.58
N THR A 341 -1.68 -1.30 -13.96
CA THR A 341 -1.05 -1.97 -12.82
C THR A 341 -1.75 -1.60 -11.50
N LYS A 342 -1.55 -2.42 -10.47
CA LYS A 342 -2.06 -2.14 -9.12
C LYS A 342 -1.54 -0.80 -8.59
N ALA A 343 -0.27 -0.49 -8.84
CA ALA A 343 0.35 0.76 -8.41
C ALA A 343 -0.24 1.98 -9.15
N GLU A 344 -0.53 1.86 -10.45
CA GLU A 344 -1.19 2.91 -11.23
C GLU A 344 -2.63 3.15 -10.75
N ALA A 345 -3.40 2.10 -10.45
CA ALA A 345 -4.75 2.23 -9.89
C ALA A 345 -4.75 3.02 -8.58
N LEU A 346 -3.81 2.70 -7.69
CA LEU A 346 -3.65 3.41 -6.41
C LEU A 346 -3.26 4.87 -6.63
N ARG A 347 -2.29 5.13 -7.53
CA ARG A 347 -1.83 6.48 -7.86
C ARG A 347 -2.98 7.35 -8.37
N GLN A 348 -3.79 6.82 -9.28
CA GLN A 348 -4.94 7.55 -9.83
C GLN A 348 -5.98 7.88 -8.75
N ALA A 349 -6.30 6.94 -7.87
CA ALA A 349 -7.18 7.20 -6.73
C ALA A 349 -6.61 8.29 -5.79
N GLN A 350 -5.32 8.20 -5.46
CA GLN A 350 -4.64 9.20 -4.61
C GLN A 350 -4.67 10.60 -5.26
N ASN A 351 -4.42 10.69 -6.56
CA ASN A 351 -4.43 11.96 -7.29
C ASN A 351 -5.82 12.60 -7.34
N LEU A 352 -6.89 11.82 -7.50
CA LEU A 352 -8.26 12.34 -7.50
C LEU A 352 -8.67 12.91 -6.13
N LEU A 353 -8.23 12.27 -5.03
CA LEU A 353 -8.39 12.83 -3.69
C LEU A 353 -7.58 14.13 -3.55
N LEU A 354 -6.28 14.09 -3.89
CA LEU A 354 -5.37 15.24 -3.85
C LEU A 354 -5.92 16.47 -4.61
N GLN A 355 -6.50 16.24 -5.79
CA GLN A 355 -7.05 17.30 -6.64
C GLN A 355 -8.42 17.81 -6.16
N GLY A 356 -9.01 17.18 -5.13
CA GLY A 356 -10.31 17.54 -4.60
C GLY A 356 -11.48 17.15 -5.52
N GLU A 357 -11.26 16.22 -6.45
CA GLU A 357 -12.29 15.66 -7.31
C GLU A 357 -13.15 14.63 -6.59
N ILE A 358 -12.60 14.05 -5.51
CA ILE A 358 -13.31 13.16 -4.60
C ILE A 358 -13.48 13.85 -3.24
N TYR A 359 -14.73 14.04 -2.83
CA TYR A 359 -15.09 14.72 -1.59
C TYR A 359 -16.48 14.31 -1.12
N PHE A 360 -16.81 14.58 0.13
CA PHE A 360 -18.18 14.42 0.62
C PHE A 360 -18.94 15.74 0.57
N GLU A 361 -20.20 15.70 0.17
CA GLU A 361 -21.11 16.84 0.21
C GLU A 361 -22.56 16.39 0.40
N ASP A 362 -23.21 16.91 1.44
CA ASP A 362 -24.63 16.68 1.76
C ASP A 362 -25.03 15.20 1.71
N ASN A 363 -24.38 14.39 2.57
CA ASN A 363 -24.56 12.93 2.68
C ASN A 363 -24.27 12.15 1.39
N ARG A 364 -23.38 12.64 0.53
CA ARG A 364 -22.95 11.90 -0.66
C ARG A 364 -21.44 11.92 -0.77
N LEU A 365 -20.85 10.81 -1.20
CA LEU A 365 -19.53 10.79 -1.78
C LEU A 365 -19.66 11.22 -3.25
N ILE A 366 -18.99 12.30 -3.61
CA ILE A 366 -18.89 12.80 -4.98
C ILE A 366 -17.63 12.21 -5.60
N THR A 367 -17.76 11.62 -6.79
CA THR A 367 -16.62 11.10 -7.57
C THR A 367 -16.81 11.43 -9.06
N PRO A 368 -15.74 11.39 -9.87
CA PRO A 368 -15.84 11.56 -11.33
C PRO A 368 -16.75 10.53 -12.01
N HIS A 369 -16.99 9.39 -11.37
CA HIS A 369 -17.70 8.24 -11.93
C HIS A 369 -19.12 8.07 -11.38
N GLY A 370 -19.61 9.04 -10.61
CA GLY A 370 -20.97 9.09 -10.09
C GLY A 370 -21.04 9.09 -8.57
N ASN A 371 -22.10 9.70 -8.06
CA ASN A 371 -22.27 9.95 -6.63
C ASN A 371 -22.82 8.73 -5.88
N ILE A 372 -22.40 8.58 -4.63
CA ILE A 372 -22.81 7.47 -3.76
C ILE A 372 -23.45 8.06 -2.50
N ASN A 373 -24.70 7.69 -2.22
CA ASN A 373 -25.43 8.19 -1.07
C ASN A 373 -24.93 7.52 0.21
N LEU A 374 -24.72 8.30 1.26
CA LEU A 374 -24.41 7.82 2.59
C LEU A 374 -25.71 7.54 3.37
N PRO A 375 -25.76 6.46 4.15
CA PRO A 375 -26.84 6.22 5.10
C PRO A 375 -26.79 7.26 6.22
N GLU A 376 -27.91 7.41 6.94
CA GLU A 376 -28.04 8.39 8.02
C GLU A 376 -26.98 8.21 9.13
N SER A 377 -26.54 6.96 9.38
CA SER A 377 -25.49 6.64 10.35
C SER A 377 -24.12 7.24 10.01
N LEU A 378 -23.91 7.65 8.76
CA LEU A 378 -22.68 8.24 8.22
C LEU A 378 -22.93 9.66 7.70
N ALA A 379 -23.98 10.33 8.20
CA ALA A 379 -24.37 11.63 7.69
C ALA A 379 -23.23 12.66 7.81
N VAL A 380 -22.88 13.28 6.69
CA VAL A 380 -21.91 14.37 6.58
C VAL A 380 -22.66 15.63 6.20
N LYS A 381 -22.56 16.67 7.06
CA LYS A 381 -23.15 17.98 6.78
C LYS A 381 -22.14 18.87 6.06
N GLY A 382 -22.56 19.45 4.95
CA GLY A 382 -21.71 20.32 4.14
C GLY A 382 -20.58 19.56 3.46
N LYS A 383 -19.58 20.31 2.98
CA LYS A 383 -18.46 19.76 2.22
C LYS A 383 -17.32 19.32 3.13
N VAL A 384 -16.87 18.07 2.99
CA VAL A 384 -15.63 17.54 3.60
C VAL A 384 -14.62 17.30 2.49
N ASN A 385 -13.50 18.02 2.56
CA ASN A 385 -12.41 17.92 1.59
C ASN A 385 -11.45 16.79 1.99
N LEU A 386 -11.07 15.95 1.02
CA LEU A 386 -10.14 14.84 1.18
C LEU A 386 -8.77 15.09 0.53
N SER A 387 -8.48 16.34 0.11
CA SER A 387 -7.22 16.70 -0.55
C SER A 387 -6.00 16.67 0.37
N HIS A 388 -6.20 16.66 1.69
CA HIS A 388 -5.10 16.58 2.65
C HIS A 388 -4.36 15.23 2.55
N PRO A 389 -3.01 15.19 2.55
CA PRO A 389 -2.23 13.95 2.48
C PRO A 389 -2.62 12.86 3.48
N PHE A 390 -3.18 13.26 4.63
CA PHE A 390 -3.73 12.32 5.61
C PHE A 390 -4.68 11.27 5.01
N TYR A 391 -5.49 11.64 4.02
CA TYR A 391 -6.51 10.78 3.45
C TYR A 391 -6.00 9.85 2.34
N TRP A 392 -4.90 10.21 1.67
CA TRP A 392 -4.42 9.48 0.49
C TRP A 392 -3.00 8.95 0.62
N ALA A 393 -2.10 9.65 1.32
CA ALA A 393 -0.69 9.29 1.41
C ALA A 393 -0.42 8.13 2.37
N GLY A 394 -1.41 7.76 3.18
CA GLY A 394 -1.32 6.62 4.09
C GLY A 394 -1.36 5.29 3.35
N PHE A 395 -2.02 5.23 2.20
CA PHE A 395 -2.15 4.00 1.43
C PHE A 395 -0.88 3.71 0.64
N THR A 396 -0.35 2.49 0.79
CA THR A 396 0.87 2.05 0.13
C THR A 396 0.71 0.62 -0.37
N LEU A 397 1.23 0.38 -1.58
CA LEU A 397 1.37 -0.95 -2.12
C LEU A 397 2.71 -1.55 -1.65
N ILE A 398 2.68 -2.83 -1.31
CA ILE A 398 3.81 -3.62 -0.82
C ILE A 398 4.04 -4.79 -1.79
N SER A 399 5.30 -5.13 -2.05
CA SER A 399 5.77 -6.13 -3.00
C SER A 399 5.56 -5.70 -4.47
N SER A 400 5.09 -6.59 -5.34
CA SER A 400 4.98 -6.37 -6.78
C SER A 400 4.07 -5.16 -7.09
N PRO A 401 4.55 -4.15 -7.84
CA PRO A 401 3.71 -3.03 -8.27
C PRO A 401 2.76 -3.39 -9.42
N TRP A 402 3.05 -4.48 -10.14
CA TRP A 402 2.43 -4.85 -11.40
C TRP A 402 1.06 -5.50 -11.21
#